data_AF-A0A2W0G1I5-F1
#
_entry.id   AF-A0A2W0G1I5-F1
#
_cell.length_a   1.000
_cell.length_b   1.000
_cell.length_c   1.000
_cell.angle_alpha   90.00
_cell.angle_beta   90.00
_cell.angle_gamma   90.00
#
_symmetry.space_group_name_H-M   'P 1'
#
loop_
_entity.id
_entity.type
_entity.pdbx_description
1 polymer ?
#
loop_
_entity_poly.entity_id
_entity_poly.type
_entity_poly.pdbx_seq_one_letter_code
_entity_poly.pdbx_strand_id
1 'polypeptide(L)'
;MPEHFHGWGLAADTGQCRVCGSSVAQRYFWPEVYAHSGQALMRCGYCATVYLAPGFSAAGLQRFYTGPYRRLFPAEVPWRSTARFFAWRGDAEVARKRFALIDASLPPQGQLFEMGAGFGAFLGQAAQQRADLQLSASEPDIAQRQALLGQASVRFVESLATLPEQSLDAVVAFHVLEHLIDPRDFLEQAVQRLRDGGRLWLEVPDLMSDWQTRLFVHPAHLSYFCADSLRRLAEAAGLQVLYCGAHPVGALEGTLWLEALRPTTPVSQPVAPAAQQQVEAVDQWISRVGWGYRDRIKALLKAMAMRGLGPGLLGEWQRWRQHRRHCAEQARR
;
A
#
# COMPACT_ATOMS: atom_id res chain seq x y z
N MET A 1 1.14 19.74 -18.36
CA MET A 1 -0.11 19.12 -17.83
C MET A 1 0.24 17.71 -17.36
N PRO A 2 -0.29 17.13 -16.26
CA PRO A 2 -0.75 15.77 -16.46
C PRO A 2 -1.87 15.95 -17.48
N GLU A 3 -1.65 15.47 -18.70
CA GLU A 3 -2.71 15.36 -19.71
C GLU A 3 -3.99 14.99 -18.98
N HIS A 4 -5.12 15.64 -19.31
CA HIS A 4 -6.41 15.11 -18.89
C HIS A 4 -6.35 13.63 -19.25
N PHE A 5 -6.24 12.76 -18.24
CA PHE A 5 -6.04 11.34 -18.47
C PHE A 5 -7.41 10.85 -18.94
N HIS A 6 -7.67 11.04 -20.23
CA HIS A 6 -8.93 10.65 -20.85
C HIS A 6 -8.96 9.13 -20.84
N GLY A 7 -9.92 8.59 -20.09
CA GLY A 7 -10.02 7.17 -19.82
C GLY A 7 -8.95 6.71 -18.83
N TRP A 8 -9.25 6.81 -17.53
CA TRP A 8 -8.49 6.19 -16.43
C TRP A 8 -8.28 4.67 -16.62
N GLY A 9 -9.00 4.04 -17.55
CA GLY A 9 -8.93 2.59 -17.77
C GLY A 9 -9.66 1.84 -16.66
N LEU A 10 -10.70 2.46 -16.12
CA LEU A 10 -11.62 1.83 -15.17
C LEU A 10 -12.36 0.70 -15.87
N ALA A 11 -12.55 -0.40 -15.14
CA ALA A 11 -13.40 -1.49 -15.55
C ALA A 11 -14.88 -1.12 -15.40
N ALA A 12 -15.77 -1.97 -15.91
CA ALA A 12 -17.19 -1.85 -15.58
C ALA A 12 -17.39 -2.11 -14.07
N ASP A 13 -18.26 -1.33 -13.44
CA ASP A 13 -18.64 -1.59 -12.05
C ASP A 13 -19.53 -2.83 -12.01
N THR A 14 -19.08 -3.87 -11.29
CA THR A 14 -19.82 -5.12 -11.13
C THR A 14 -20.76 -5.07 -9.92
N GLY A 15 -20.69 -4.02 -9.08
CA GLY A 15 -21.40 -3.95 -7.81
C GLY A 15 -20.90 -4.96 -6.76
N GLN A 16 -19.79 -5.66 -7.04
CA GLN A 16 -19.19 -6.63 -6.13
C GLN A 16 -18.04 -6.00 -5.35
N CYS A 17 -17.92 -6.39 -4.10
CA CYS A 17 -16.76 -6.06 -3.29
C CYS A 17 -15.53 -6.79 -3.84
N ARG A 18 -14.50 -6.04 -4.25
CA ARG A 18 -13.25 -6.61 -4.78
C ARG A 18 -12.46 -7.48 -3.80
N VAL A 19 -12.79 -7.44 -2.51
CA VAL A 19 -12.08 -8.20 -1.47
C VAL A 19 -12.76 -9.53 -1.17
N CYS A 20 -14.10 -9.58 -1.17
CA CYS A 20 -14.85 -10.80 -0.80
C CYS A 20 -15.80 -11.31 -1.90
N GLY A 21 -15.96 -10.60 -3.02
CA GLY A 21 -16.89 -10.93 -4.11
C GLY A 21 -18.37 -10.65 -3.83
N SER A 22 -18.76 -10.35 -2.59
CA SER A 22 -20.16 -10.11 -2.23
C SER A 22 -20.73 -8.81 -2.82
N SER A 23 -21.98 -8.84 -3.25
CA SER A 23 -22.78 -7.66 -3.62
C SER A 23 -23.73 -7.20 -2.52
N VAL A 24 -23.69 -7.84 -1.34
CA VAL A 24 -24.63 -7.58 -0.25
C VAL A 24 -24.40 -6.20 0.36
N ALA A 25 -25.48 -5.40 0.38
CA ALA A 25 -25.59 -4.11 1.06
C ALA A 25 -24.39 -3.17 0.84
N GLN A 26 -23.91 -3.09 -0.41
CA GLN A 26 -22.86 -2.15 -0.78
C GLN A 26 -23.32 -0.70 -0.54
N ARG A 27 -22.54 0.04 0.25
CA ARG A 27 -22.87 1.42 0.62
C ARG A 27 -21.90 2.38 -0.06
N TYR A 28 -22.41 3.19 -0.96
CA TYR A 28 -21.74 4.41 -1.42
C TYR A 28 -21.71 5.44 -0.29
N PHE A 29 -20.59 6.14 -0.10
CA PHE A 29 -20.54 7.25 0.85
C PHE A 29 -19.72 8.47 0.41
N TRP A 30 -18.82 8.38 -0.58
CA TRP A 30 -18.07 9.55 -1.06
C TRP A 30 -17.46 9.36 -2.46
N PRO A 31 -17.42 10.38 -3.34
CA PRO A 31 -16.69 10.28 -4.61
C PRO A 31 -15.18 10.46 -4.42
N GLU A 32 -14.37 9.84 -5.27
CA GLU A 32 -12.93 10.12 -5.35
C GLU A 32 -12.73 11.53 -5.93
N VAL A 33 -12.27 12.47 -5.09
CA VAL A 33 -12.14 13.90 -5.46
C VAL A 33 -10.70 14.36 -5.62
N TYR A 34 -9.72 13.52 -5.33
CA TYR A 34 -8.31 13.88 -5.38
C TYR A 34 -7.82 14.01 -6.83
N ALA A 35 -8.22 13.08 -7.70
CA ALA A 35 -7.90 13.14 -9.13
C ALA A 35 -9.14 13.25 -10.02
N HIS A 36 -10.35 13.16 -9.45
CA HIS A 36 -11.61 13.09 -10.19
C HIS A 36 -11.62 11.94 -11.19
N SER A 37 -11.21 10.76 -10.73
CA SER A 37 -11.10 9.54 -11.54
C SER A 37 -12.46 9.03 -12.05
N GLY A 38 -13.54 9.39 -11.37
CA GLY A 38 -14.87 8.79 -11.56
C GLY A 38 -15.11 7.59 -10.65
N GLN A 39 -14.13 7.20 -9.83
CA GLN A 39 -14.29 6.21 -8.78
C GLN A 39 -15.04 6.80 -7.58
N ALA A 40 -15.58 5.93 -6.75
CA ALA A 40 -16.28 6.24 -5.52
C ALA A 40 -15.89 5.27 -4.41
N LEU A 41 -15.89 5.77 -3.18
CA LEU A 41 -15.73 4.97 -2.00
C LEU A 41 -17.02 4.22 -1.67
N MET A 42 -16.85 2.91 -1.57
CA MET A 42 -17.85 1.93 -1.22
C MET A 42 -17.45 1.22 0.06
N ARG A 43 -18.43 0.82 0.87
CA ARG A 43 -18.24 -0.05 2.03
C ARG A 43 -19.03 -1.33 1.82
N CYS A 44 -18.39 -2.50 1.96
CA CYS A 44 -19.04 -3.79 1.79
C CYS A 44 -19.95 -4.15 2.97
N GLY A 45 -21.22 -4.47 2.70
CA GLY A 45 -22.16 -4.87 3.76
C GLY A 45 -21.93 -6.28 4.32
N TYR A 46 -21.08 -7.07 3.66
CA TYR A 46 -20.73 -8.42 4.09
C TYR A 46 -19.40 -8.47 4.87
N CYS A 47 -18.28 -8.00 4.30
CA CYS A 47 -16.96 -8.08 4.95
C CYS A 47 -16.49 -6.78 5.64
N ALA A 48 -17.31 -5.72 5.60
CA ALA A 48 -17.02 -4.36 6.09
C ALA A 48 -15.85 -3.62 5.39
N THR A 49 -15.12 -4.23 4.46
CA THR A 49 -14.00 -3.57 3.77
C THR A 49 -14.46 -2.36 2.96
N VAL A 50 -13.68 -1.29 3.01
CA VAL A 50 -13.87 -0.09 2.20
C VAL A 50 -13.01 -0.18 0.94
N TYR A 51 -13.52 0.24 -0.21
CA TYR A 51 -12.84 0.11 -1.49
C TYR A 51 -13.29 1.17 -2.49
N LEU A 52 -12.51 1.37 -3.56
CA LEU A 52 -12.91 2.21 -4.70
C LEU A 52 -13.62 1.39 -5.78
N ALA A 53 -14.75 1.90 -6.26
CA ALA A 53 -15.53 1.37 -7.38
C ALA A 53 -15.91 2.46 -8.40
N PRO A 54 -15.89 2.21 -9.72
CA PRO A 54 -15.32 1.02 -10.35
C PRO A 54 -13.81 0.90 -10.10
N GLY A 55 -13.27 -0.32 -10.15
CA GLY A 55 -11.83 -0.54 -10.10
C GLY A 55 -11.16 -0.23 -11.44
N PHE A 56 -9.82 -0.24 -11.48
CA PHE A 56 -9.10 -0.29 -12.76
C PHE A 56 -9.24 -1.66 -13.42
N SER A 57 -9.24 -1.68 -14.75
CA SER A 57 -8.84 -2.87 -15.51
C SER A 57 -7.34 -3.13 -15.35
N ALA A 58 -6.87 -4.35 -15.62
CA ALA A 58 -5.44 -4.68 -15.54
C ALA A 58 -4.58 -3.75 -16.42
N ALA A 59 -4.97 -3.55 -17.68
CA ALA A 59 -4.31 -2.62 -18.60
C ALA A 59 -4.39 -1.16 -18.12
N GLY A 60 -5.53 -0.76 -17.55
CA GLY A 60 -5.72 0.56 -16.96
C GLY A 60 -4.76 0.82 -15.80
N LEU A 61 -4.65 -0.14 -14.88
CA LEU A 61 -3.76 -0.03 -13.72
C LEU A 61 -2.28 -0.02 -14.14
N GLN A 62 -1.88 -0.91 -15.05
CA GLN A 62 -0.51 -0.94 -15.56
C GLN A 62 -0.11 0.40 -16.17
N ARG A 63 -0.96 0.97 -17.04
CA ARG A 63 -0.74 2.29 -17.63
C ARG A 63 -0.71 3.40 -16.59
N PHE A 64 -1.50 3.27 -15.53
CA PHE A 64 -1.50 4.21 -14.41
C PHE A 64 -0.16 4.21 -13.65
N TYR A 65 0.42 3.03 -13.40
CA TYR A 65 1.72 2.92 -12.73
C TYR A 65 2.90 3.33 -13.59
N THR A 66 2.89 3.01 -14.89
CA THR A 66 4.02 3.34 -15.80
C THR A 66 4.06 4.81 -16.22
N GLY A 67 3.03 5.60 -15.90
CA GLY A 67 2.95 7.01 -16.30
C GLY A 67 2.54 7.98 -15.17
N PRO A 68 1.24 8.14 -14.91
CA PRO A 68 0.70 9.22 -14.08
C PRO A 68 0.90 9.04 -12.57
N TYR A 69 1.09 7.80 -12.05
CA TYR A 69 1.04 7.51 -10.61
C TYR A 69 1.90 8.46 -9.77
N ARG A 70 3.23 8.48 -9.97
CA ARG A 70 4.13 9.35 -9.19
C ARG A 70 3.86 10.84 -9.42
N ARG A 71 3.36 11.22 -10.60
CA ARG A 71 3.03 12.62 -10.93
C ARG A 71 1.80 13.13 -10.17
N LEU A 72 0.92 12.23 -9.70
CA LEU A 72 -0.19 12.59 -8.82
C LEU A 72 0.28 13.00 -7.42
N PHE A 73 1.49 12.62 -7.04
CA PHE A 73 2.07 12.90 -5.74
C PHE A 73 3.33 13.76 -5.88
N PRO A 74 3.19 15.09 -6.06
CA PRO A 74 4.32 16.02 -6.19
C PRO A 74 5.43 15.84 -5.16
N ALA A 75 5.08 15.62 -3.89
CA ALA A 75 6.04 15.39 -2.81
C ALA A 75 6.88 14.11 -2.99
N GLU A 76 6.40 13.14 -3.78
CA GLU A 76 7.04 11.86 -4.07
C GLU A 76 7.95 11.91 -5.32
N VAL A 77 8.05 13.09 -5.96
CA VAL A 77 8.92 13.30 -7.12
C VAL A 77 10.23 13.96 -6.67
N PRO A 78 11.39 13.33 -6.90
CA PRO A 78 12.69 13.96 -6.69
C PRO A 78 12.82 15.22 -7.55
N TRP A 79 13.28 16.33 -6.96
CA TRP A 79 13.50 17.58 -7.69
C TRP A 79 14.73 18.30 -7.17
N ARG A 80 15.61 18.74 -8.08
CA ARG A 80 16.94 19.34 -7.85
C ARG A 80 17.97 18.48 -7.10
N SER A 81 17.60 17.75 -6.06
CA SER A 81 18.51 16.91 -5.28
C SER A 81 17.84 15.61 -4.84
N THR A 82 18.31 14.49 -5.38
CA THR A 82 17.89 13.14 -4.98
C THR A 82 18.30 12.82 -3.54
N ALA A 83 19.50 13.23 -3.13
CA ALA A 83 19.98 13.06 -1.75
C ALA A 83 19.06 13.75 -0.73
N ARG A 84 18.68 15.01 -0.96
CA ARG A 84 17.74 15.72 -0.08
C ARG A 84 16.35 15.10 -0.07
N PHE A 85 15.89 14.60 -1.22
CA PHE A 85 14.60 13.93 -1.34
C PHE A 85 14.54 12.68 -0.45
N PHE A 86 15.52 11.78 -0.57
CA PHE A 86 15.56 10.56 0.24
C PHE A 86 15.84 10.83 1.73
N ALA A 87 16.63 11.85 2.05
CA ALA A 87 16.82 12.29 3.43
C ALA A 87 15.52 12.80 4.07
N TRP A 88 14.70 13.55 3.33
CA TRP A 88 13.40 14.02 3.82
C TRP A 88 12.39 12.87 3.99
N ARG A 89 12.36 11.92 3.06
CA ARG A 89 11.49 10.74 3.16
C ARG A 89 11.88 9.80 4.29
N GLY A 90 13.17 9.70 4.60
CA GLY A 90 13.68 8.81 5.63
C GLY A 90 13.66 7.33 5.25
N ASP A 91 13.65 7.00 3.95
CA ASP A 91 13.47 5.62 3.47
C ASP A 91 14.48 4.62 4.07
N ALA A 92 15.75 5.03 4.23
CA ALA A 92 16.79 4.18 4.81
C ALA A 92 16.52 3.83 6.29
N GLU A 93 16.08 4.81 7.09
CA GLU A 93 15.78 4.60 8.50
C GLU A 93 14.52 3.75 8.68
N VAL A 94 13.49 3.98 7.84
CA VAL A 94 12.29 3.15 7.79
C VAL A 94 12.63 1.71 7.38
N ALA A 95 13.45 1.53 6.33
CA ALA A 95 13.92 0.23 5.89
C ALA A 95 14.67 -0.52 7.00
N ARG A 96 15.56 0.17 7.74
CA ARG A 96 16.30 -0.41 8.86
C ARG A 96 15.38 -0.90 9.97
N LYS A 97 14.36 -0.11 10.31
CA LYS A 97 13.35 -0.46 11.31
C LYS A 97 12.49 -1.64 10.86
N ARG A 98 12.02 -1.66 9.61
CA ARG A 98 11.27 -2.79 9.03
C ARG A 98 12.09 -4.07 9.03
N PHE A 99 13.34 -4.01 8.58
CA PHE A 99 14.20 -5.19 8.53
C PHE A 99 14.49 -5.76 9.93
N ALA A 100 14.73 -4.90 10.92
CA ALA A 100 14.95 -5.32 12.30
C ALA A 100 13.75 -6.08 12.91
N LEU A 101 12.52 -5.88 12.40
CA LEU A 101 11.35 -6.63 12.85
C LEU A 101 11.32 -8.08 12.33
N ILE A 102 11.95 -8.35 11.19
CA ILE A 102 11.80 -9.64 10.50
C ILE A 102 13.08 -10.49 10.51
N ASP A 103 14.26 -9.88 10.67
CA ASP A 103 15.57 -10.53 10.49
C ASP A 103 15.71 -11.82 11.32
N ALA A 104 15.29 -11.78 12.59
CA ALA A 104 15.34 -12.94 13.49
C ALA A 104 14.49 -14.13 13.02
N SER A 105 13.54 -13.91 12.09
CA SER A 105 12.71 -14.96 11.51
C SER A 105 13.26 -15.48 10.17
N LEU A 106 14.32 -14.89 9.63
CA LEU A 106 14.91 -15.30 8.34
C LEU A 106 15.98 -16.37 8.56
N PRO A 107 15.90 -17.53 7.89
CA PRO A 107 16.92 -18.55 7.99
C PRO A 107 18.25 -18.10 7.36
N PRO A 108 19.38 -18.77 7.66
CA PRO A 108 20.62 -18.61 6.91
C PRO A 108 20.38 -18.85 5.42
N GLN A 109 20.91 -17.99 4.56
CA GLN A 109 20.75 -18.04 3.10
C GLN A 109 19.30 -17.99 2.62
N GLY A 110 18.41 -17.40 3.42
CA GLY A 110 16.99 -17.34 3.14
C GLY A 110 16.62 -16.62 1.83
N GLN A 111 15.55 -17.09 1.21
CA GLN A 111 14.95 -16.52 0.01
C GLN A 111 13.89 -15.48 0.39
N LEU A 112 14.22 -14.20 0.19
CA LEU A 112 13.36 -13.06 0.53
C LEU A 112 12.84 -12.39 -0.75
N PHE A 113 11.52 -12.28 -0.86
CA PHE A 113 10.85 -11.56 -1.93
C PHE A 113 10.15 -10.29 -1.42
N GLU A 114 10.37 -9.16 -2.10
CA GLU A 114 9.61 -7.92 -1.89
C GLU A 114 8.67 -7.63 -3.07
N MET A 115 7.37 -7.57 -2.80
CA MET A 115 6.40 -7.03 -3.76
C MET A 115 6.40 -5.50 -3.65
N GLY A 116 6.53 -4.80 -4.77
CA GLY A 116 6.52 -3.34 -4.84
C GLY A 116 7.73 -2.70 -4.16
N ALA A 117 8.94 -3.07 -4.57
CA ALA A 117 10.18 -2.60 -3.94
C ALA A 117 10.42 -1.08 -4.02
N GLY A 118 9.63 -0.33 -4.81
CA GLY A 118 9.63 1.12 -4.85
C GLY A 118 10.95 1.69 -5.36
N PHE A 119 11.81 2.13 -4.44
CA PHE A 119 13.17 2.60 -4.74
C PHE A 119 14.28 1.58 -4.36
N GLY A 120 13.92 0.46 -3.75
CA GLY A 120 14.84 -0.61 -3.31
C GLY A 120 15.43 -0.42 -1.90
N ALA A 121 14.89 0.52 -1.10
CA ALA A 121 15.47 0.85 0.21
C ALA A 121 15.51 -0.35 1.17
N PHE A 122 14.42 -1.13 1.23
CA PHE A 122 14.31 -2.27 2.11
C PHE A 122 15.30 -3.38 1.75
N LEU A 123 15.34 -3.81 0.49
CA LEU A 123 16.29 -4.83 0.04
C LEU A 123 17.75 -4.36 0.09
N GLY A 124 18.01 -3.08 -0.19
CA GLY A 124 19.34 -2.48 0.02
C GLY A 124 19.78 -2.59 1.48
N GLN A 125 18.88 -2.31 2.42
CA GLN A 125 19.14 -2.44 3.84
C GLN A 125 19.27 -3.90 4.31
N ALA A 126 18.46 -4.81 3.76
CA ALA A 126 18.54 -6.24 4.04
C ALA A 126 19.90 -6.80 3.62
N ALA A 127 20.38 -6.50 2.41
CA ALA A 127 21.68 -6.95 1.91
C ALA A 127 22.86 -6.41 2.75
N GLN A 128 22.75 -5.18 3.26
CA GLN A 128 23.79 -4.60 4.14
C GLN A 128 23.91 -5.33 5.47
N GLN A 129 22.79 -5.79 6.05
CA GLN A 129 22.78 -6.47 7.35
C GLN A 129 22.99 -7.99 7.20
N ARG A 130 22.55 -8.57 6.08
CA ARG A 130 22.57 -10.01 5.80
C ARG A 130 22.96 -10.26 4.35
N ALA A 131 24.26 -10.27 4.11
CA ALA A 131 24.83 -10.53 2.78
C ALA A 131 24.58 -11.97 2.26
N ASP A 132 24.15 -12.88 3.13
CA ASP A 132 23.81 -14.26 2.79
C ASP A 132 22.42 -14.42 2.16
N LEU A 133 21.52 -13.45 2.33
CA LEU A 133 20.16 -13.54 1.79
C LEU A 133 20.13 -13.54 0.26
N GLN A 134 19.22 -14.34 -0.28
CA GLN A 134 18.91 -14.34 -1.70
C GLN A 134 17.68 -13.45 -1.93
N LEU A 135 17.89 -12.33 -2.63
CA LEU A 135 16.90 -11.27 -2.74
C LEU A 135 16.23 -11.27 -4.12
N SER A 136 14.91 -11.18 -4.13
CA SER A 136 14.12 -11.01 -5.34
C SER A 136 13.01 -9.98 -5.14
N ALA A 137 12.54 -9.37 -6.22
CA ALA A 137 11.52 -8.33 -6.15
C ALA A 137 10.66 -8.23 -7.42
N SER A 138 9.45 -7.70 -7.27
CA SER A 138 8.68 -7.13 -8.39
C SER A 138 8.47 -5.64 -8.14
N GLU A 139 8.78 -4.81 -9.13
CA GLU A 139 8.53 -3.38 -9.11
C GLU A 139 8.36 -2.87 -10.56
N PRO A 140 7.16 -2.37 -10.93
CA PRO A 140 6.89 -1.90 -12.28
C PRO A 140 7.63 -0.60 -12.67
N ASP A 141 8.03 0.24 -11.71
CA ASP A 141 8.81 1.44 -12.01
C ASP A 141 10.31 1.13 -12.20
N ILE A 142 10.64 0.61 -13.39
CA ILE A 142 11.99 0.23 -13.80
C ILE A 142 12.99 1.39 -13.66
N ALA A 143 12.53 2.64 -13.83
CA ALA A 143 13.41 3.81 -13.81
C ALA A 143 13.94 4.14 -12.41
N GLN A 144 13.26 3.69 -11.36
CA GLN A 144 13.52 4.12 -9.98
C GLN A 144 13.79 2.96 -9.01
N ARG A 145 13.43 1.73 -9.37
CA ARG A 145 13.52 0.54 -8.50
C ARG A 145 14.91 0.17 -7.97
N GLN A 146 15.95 0.78 -8.50
CA GLN A 146 17.35 0.54 -8.10
C GLN A 146 17.98 1.72 -7.33
N ALA A 147 17.26 2.81 -7.11
CA ALA A 147 17.82 4.06 -6.59
C ALA A 147 18.46 3.93 -5.19
N LEU A 148 18.00 2.98 -4.38
CA LEU A 148 18.44 2.76 -2.99
C LEU A 148 18.93 1.34 -2.71
N LEU A 149 19.19 0.52 -3.75
CA LEU A 149 19.73 -0.83 -3.57
C LEU A 149 21.18 -0.85 -3.08
N GLY A 150 21.95 0.22 -3.34
CA GLY A 150 23.38 0.23 -3.05
C GLY A 150 24.11 -0.88 -3.81
N GLN A 151 24.75 -1.79 -3.08
CA GLN A 151 25.48 -2.95 -3.64
C GLN A 151 24.64 -4.24 -3.64
N ALA A 152 23.36 -4.18 -3.26
CA ALA A 152 22.51 -5.36 -3.19
C ALA A 152 22.32 -6.01 -4.57
N SER A 153 22.58 -7.31 -4.65
CA SER A 153 22.20 -8.12 -5.81
C SER A 153 20.75 -8.56 -5.65
N VAL A 154 19.84 -7.99 -6.46
CA VAL A 154 18.41 -8.29 -6.42
C VAL A 154 17.95 -8.83 -7.77
N ARG A 155 17.33 -10.01 -7.76
CA ARG A 155 16.67 -10.56 -8.94
C ARG A 155 15.28 -9.93 -9.11
N PHE A 156 15.14 -9.01 -10.05
CA PHE A 156 13.82 -8.50 -10.44
C PHE A 156 13.07 -9.50 -11.32
N VAL A 157 11.83 -9.77 -10.97
CA VAL A 157 10.90 -10.62 -11.72
C VAL A 157 9.61 -9.85 -12.04
N GLU A 158 8.82 -10.36 -12.98
CA GLU A 158 7.57 -9.72 -13.38
C GLU A 158 6.55 -9.74 -12.24
N SER A 159 6.33 -10.91 -11.64
CA SER A 159 5.38 -11.09 -10.54
C SER A 159 5.81 -12.24 -9.63
N LEU A 160 5.22 -12.30 -8.44
CA LEU A 160 5.39 -13.40 -7.48
C LEU A 160 5.04 -14.76 -8.11
N ALA A 161 4.03 -14.81 -8.98
CA ALA A 161 3.61 -16.03 -9.68
C ALA A 161 4.72 -16.66 -10.54
N THR A 162 5.72 -15.88 -10.99
CA THR A 162 6.83 -16.40 -11.82
C THR A 162 7.87 -17.18 -11.02
N LEU A 163 7.83 -17.10 -9.69
CA LEU A 163 8.74 -17.84 -8.81
C LEU A 163 8.23 -19.27 -8.60
N PRO A 164 9.14 -20.25 -8.40
CA PRO A 164 8.73 -21.63 -8.13
C PRO A 164 7.89 -21.75 -6.86
N GLU A 165 6.98 -22.72 -6.83
CA GLU A 165 6.22 -23.05 -5.62
C GLU A 165 7.13 -23.48 -4.47
N GLN A 166 6.73 -23.17 -3.23
CA GLN A 166 7.47 -23.48 -2.01
C GLN A 166 8.97 -23.16 -2.08
N SER A 167 9.33 -22.04 -2.72
CA SER A 167 10.72 -21.62 -2.89
C SER A 167 11.16 -20.50 -1.95
N LEU A 168 10.21 -19.77 -1.34
CA LEU A 168 10.48 -18.58 -0.54
C LEU A 168 10.41 -18.88 0.96
N ASP A 169 11.34 -18.28 1.71
CA ASP A 169 11.30 -18.27 3.18
C ASP A 169 10.49 -17.06 3.70
N ALA A 170 10.51 -15.96 2.95
CA ALA A 170 9.87 -14.72 3.32
C ALA A 170 9.30 -13.97 2.13
N VAL A 171 8.10 -13.41 2.31
CA VAL A 171 7.46 -12.44 1.42
C VAL A 171 7.16 -11.18 2.23
N VAL A 172 7.51 -10.02 1.68
CA VAL A 172 7.13 -8.73 2.26
C VAL A 172 6.41 -7.87 1.22
N ALA A 173 5.47 -7.05 1.67
CA ALA A 173 4.84 -6.03 0.85
C ALA A 173 4.48 -4.81 1.72
N PHE A 174 5.14 -3.68 1.49
CA PHE A 174 4.93 -2.45 2.24
C PHE A 174 4.22 -1.42 1.38
N HIS A 175 3.00 -1.04 1.75
CA HIS A 175 2.16 -0.13 0.98
C HIS A 175 1.90 -0.60 -0.45
N VAL A 176 1.49 -1.85 -0.61
CA VAL A 176 1.19 -2.47 -1.91
C VAL A 176 -0.17 -3.10 -1.95
N LEU A 177 -0.58 -3.83 -0.89
CA LEU A 177 -1.82 -4.60 -0.91
C LEU A 177 -3.05 -3.72 -1.20
N GLU A 178 -3.07 -2.50 -0.66
CA GLU A 178 -4.12 -1.49 -0.88
C GLU A 178 -4.23 -1.05 -2.35
N HIS A 179 -3.19 -1.27 -3.15
CA HIS A 179 -3.11 -0.89 -4.55
C HIS A 179 -3.47 -2.00 -5.53
N LEU A 180 -3.56 -3.25 -5.06
CA LEU A 180 -3.79 -4.39 -5.94
C LEU A 180 -5.25 -4.46 -6.40
N ILE A 181 -5.46 -4.91 -7.64
CA ILE A 181 -6.80 -5.12 -8.19
C ILE A 181 -7.52 -6.20 -7.40
N ASP A 182 -6.79 -7.29 -7.15
CA ASP A 182 -7.20 -8.45 -6.39
C ASP A 182 -6.16 -8.71 -5.28
N PRO A 183 -6.37 -8.17 -4.07
CA PRO A 183 -5.46 -8.40 -2.97
C PRO A 183 -5.53 -9.83 -2.45
N ARG A 184 -6.61 -10.58 -2.70
CA ARG A 184 -6.73 -11.98 -2.28
C ARG A 184 -5.82 -12.87 -3.12
N ASP A 185 -5.88 -12.72 -4.44
CA ASP A 185 -5.05 -13.47 -5.39
C ASP A 185 -3.55 -13.33 -5.07
N PHE A 186 -3.10 -12.13 -4.73
CA PHE A 186 -1.71 -11.93 -4.27
C PHE A 186 -1.35 -12.76 -3.02
N LEU A 187 -2.23 -12.79 -2.01
CA LEU A 187 -1.97 -13.56 -0.79
C LEU A 187 -2.02 -15.07 -1.06
N GLU A 188 -2.91 -15.54 -1.93
CA GLU A 188 -2.97 -16.94 -2.35
C GLU A 188 -1.71 -17.34 -3.14
N GLN A 189 -1.19 -16.46 -4.01
CA GLN A 189 0.10 -16.66 -4.66
C GLN A 189 1.25 -16.69 -3.64
N ALA A 190 1.24 -15.82 -2.64
CA ALA A 190 2.23 -15.86 -1.57
C ALA A 190 2.19 -17.18 -0.79
N VAL A 191 1.01 -17.68 -0.46
CA VAL A 191 0.84 -19.00 0.15
C VAL A 191 1.40 -20.11 -0.74
N GLN A 192 1.21 -20.07 -2.06
CA GLN A 192 1.75 -21.09 -2.96
C GLN A 192 3.30 -21.03 -3.06
N ARG A 193 3.91 -19.84 -2.97
CA ARG A 193 5.35 -19.65 -3.16
C ARG A 193 6.16 -19.77 -1.87
N LEU A 194 5.55 -19.51 -0.71
CA LEU A 194 6.18 -19.71 0.59
C LEU A 194 6.38 -21.21 0.87
N ARG A 195 7.51 -21.55 1.49
CA ARG A 195 7.74 -22.86 2.11
C ARG A 195 6.82 -23.06 3.30
N ASP A 196 6.68 -24.30 3.74
CA ASP A 196 6.06 -24.63 5.03
C ASP A 196 6.75 -23.86 6.16
N GLY A 197 5.99 -23.10 6.95
CA GLY A 197 6.52 -22.22 7.99
C GLY A 197 7.14 -20.92 7.48
N GLY A 198 7.23 -20.72 6.16
CA GLY A 198 7.63 -19.45 5.55
C GLY A 198 6.68 -18.33 5.94
N ARG A 199 7.19 -17.10 5.99
CA ARG A 199 6.48 -15.97 6.60
C ARG A 199 6.14 -14.87 5.60
N LEU A 200 5.05 -14.17 5.90
CA LEU A 200 4.56 -13.02 5.16
C LEU A 200 4.39 -11.84 6.11
N TRP A 201 4.97 -10.70 5.73
CA TRP A 201 4.75 -9.42 6.41
C TRP A 201 4.14 -8.40 5.47
N LEU A 202 3.10 -7.72 5.96
CA LEU A 202 2.42 -6.67 5.23
C LEU A 202 2.39 -5.39 6.06
N GLU A 203 2.53 -4.28 5.35
CA GLU A 203 2.21 -2.96 5.89
C GLU A 203 1.21 -2.27 4.97
N VAL A 204 0.10 -1.78 5.53
CA VAL A 204 -0.94 -1.03 4.80
C VAL A 204 -1.41 0.15 5.65
N PRO A 205 -1.93 1.25 5.06
CA PRO A 205 -2.58 2.30 5.81
C PRO A 205 -3.75 1.76 6.63
N ASP A 206 -3.86 2.18 7.88
CA ASP A 206 -5.00 1.81 8.72
C ASP A 206 -6.20 2.71 8.41
N LEU A 207 -7.27 2.11 7.89
CA LEU A 207 -8.58 2.74 7.70
C LEU A 207 -9.07 3.44 8.97
N MET A 208 -8.80 2.89 10.15
CA MET A 208 -9.30 3.39 11.44
C MET A 208 -8.35 4.38 12.11
N SER A 209 -7.20 4.67 11.49
CA SER A 209 -6.27 5.71 11.95
C SER A 209 -6.67 7.10 11.44
N ASP A 210 -6.01 8.15 11.90
CA ASP A 210 -6.43 9.52 11.67
C ASP A 210 -6.47 9.95 10.18
N TRP A 211 -7.68 10.14 9.65
CA TRP A 211 -7.96 10.66 8.31
C TRP A 211 -7.75 12.17 8.14
N GLN A 212 -7.09 12.84 9.10
CA GLN A 212 -6.85 14.28 9.11
C GLN A 212 -6.23 14.83 7.82
N THR A 213 -5.47 14.01 7.08
CA THR A 213 -5.20 14.27 5.67
C THR A 213 -5.99 13.32 4.79
N ARG A 214 -7.11 13.81 4.23
CA ARG A 214 -7.93 13.12 3.21
C ARG A 214 -7.20 12.89 1.87
N LEU A 215 -5.87 12.95 1.90
CA LEU A 215 -4.96 12.61 0.81
C LEU A 215 -4.88 11.09 0.61
N PHE A 216 -5.34 10.27 1.56
CA PHE A 216 -5.40 8.81 1.44
C PHE A 216 -6.44 8.33 0.43
N VAL A 217 -7.46 9.14 0.15
CA VAL A 217 -8.47 8.82 -0.86
C VAL A 217 -7.99 9.33 -2.21
N HIS A 218 -7.38 8.43 -2.97
CA HIS A 218 -6.88 8.70 -4.31
C HIS A 218 -7.02 7.45 -5.19
N PRO A 219 -6.97 7.59 -6.53
CA PRO A 219 -7.28 6.49 -7.43
C PRO A 219 -6.45 5.23 -7.21
N ALA A 220 -5.20 5.39 -6.76
CA ALA A 220 -4.30 4.26 -6.55
C ALA A 220 -4.65 3.36 -5.34
N HIS A 221 -5.36 3.87 -4.32
CA HIS A 221 -5.74 3.06 -3.15
C HIS A 221 -7.09 2.42 -3.42
N LEU A 222 -7.03 1.20 -3.93
CA LEU A 222 -8.13 0.40 -4.40
C LEU A 222 -8.92 -0.27 -3.26
N SER A 223 -8.24 -0.58 -2.16
CA SER A 223 -8.81 -1.16 -0.94
C SER A 223 -8.30 -0.40 0.29
N TYR A 224 -9.12 -0.30 1.34
CA TYR A 224 -8.79 0.33 2.60
C TYR A 224 -9.08 -0.66 3.73
N PHE A 225 -8.05 -0.99 4.49
CA PHE A 225 -8.09 -2.07 5.47
C PHE A 225 -8.10 -1.53 6.89
N CYS A 226 -8.89 -2.16 7.76
CA CYS A 226 -8.68 -2.13 9.20
C CYS A 226 -8.08 -3.48 9.62
N ALA A 227 -7.58 -3.60 10.87
CA ALA A 227 -6.99 -4.84 11.36
C ALA A 227 -7.91 -6.07 11.16
N ASP A 228 -9.21 -5.89 11.39
CA ASP A 228 -10.23 -6.91 11.21
C ASP A 228 -10.38 -7.39 9.77
N SER A 229 -10.46 -6.46 8.80
CA SER A 229 -10.63 -6.82 7.39
C SER A 229 -9.35 -7.38 6.77
N LEU A 230 -8.18 -6.89 7.20
CA LEU A 230 -6.88 -7.41 6.78
C LEU A 230 -6.66 -8.85 7.29
N ARG A 231 -6.92 -9.10 8.57
CA ARG A 231 -6.83 -10.44 9.18
C ARG A 231 -7.72 -11.44 8.45
N ARG A 232 -9.01 -11.12 8.27
CA ARG A 232 -9.96 -12.00 7.57
C ARG A 232 -9.52 -12.32 6.15
N LEU A 233 -8.97 -11.33 5.43
CA LEU A 233 -8.47 -11.54 4.07
C LEU A 233 -7.27 -12.49 4.04
N ALA A 234 -6.30 -12.31 4.96
CA ALA A 234 -5.15 -13.19 5.06
C ALA A 234 -5.53 -14.64 5.44
N GLU A 235 -6.40 -14.80 6.44
CA GLU A 235 -6.91 -16.12 6.85
C GLU A 235 -7.71 -16.79 5.73
N ALA A 236 -8.49 -16.02 4.96
CA ALA A 236 -9.22 -16.54 3.80
C ALA A 236 -8.30 -17.01 2.67
N ALA A 237 -7.12 -16.41 2.52
CA ALA A 237 -6.11 -16.85 1.56
C ALA A 237 -5.34 -18.12 2.01
N GLY A 238 -5.57 -18.61 3.23
CA GLY A 238 -4.93 -19.81 3.78
C GLY A 238 -3.67 -19.53 4.61
N LEU A 239 -3.45 -18.28 5.03
CA LEU A 239 -2.38 -17.93 5.97
C LEU A 239 -2.82 -18.12 7.42
N GLN A 240 -1.89 -18.49 8.28
CA GLN A 240 -2.07 -18.42 9.74
C GLN A 240 -1.56 -17.07 10.25
N VAL A 241 -2.47 -16.19 10.67
CA VAL A 241 -2.12 -14.86 11.17
C VAL A 241 -1.59 -14.95 12.59
N LEU A 242 -0.34 -14.52 12.79
CA LEU A 242 0.33 -14.43 14.09
C LEU A 242 0.04 -13.10 14.76
N TYR A 243 0.07 -12.01 13.99
CA TYR A 243 -0.22 -10.67 14.45
C TYR A 243 -0.93 -9.87 13.34
N CYS A 244 -1.88 -9.03 13.72
CA CYS A 244 -2.50 -8.06 12.82
C CYS A 244 -3.04 -6.89 13.65
N GLY A 245 -2.43 -5.72 13.53
CA GLY A 245 -2.72 -4.57 14.39
C GLY A 245 -1.87 -3.35 14.03
N ALA A 246 -1.77 -2.40 14.94
CA ALA A 246 -0.95 -1.20 14.76
C ALA A 246 0.52 -1.54 14.52
N HIS A 247 1.20 -0.74 13.69
CA HIS A 247 2.60 -0.97 13.40
C HIS A 247 3.48 -0.89 14.67
N PRO A 248 4.37 -1.88 14.95
CA PRO A 248 5.19 -1.91 16.18
C PRO A 248 6.16 -0.73 16.31
N VAL A 249 6.58 -0.16 15.17
CA VAL A 249 7.47 1.00 15.11
C VAL A 249 6.64 2.28 15.18
N GLY A 250 6.76 3.05 16.27
CA GLY A 250 5.98 4.28 16.47
C GLY A 250 6.17 5.38 15.42
N ALA A 251 7.29 5.37 14.67
CA ALA A 251 7.47 6.29 13.54
C ALA A 251 6.56 6.00 12.34
N LEU A 252 5.90 4.84 12.35
CA LEU A 252 4.94 4.38 11.33
C LEU A 252 3.52 4.28 11.92
N GLU A 253 3.21 5.12 12.91
CA GLU A 253 1.87 5.23 13.46
C GLU A 253 0.85 5.56 12.35
N GLY A 254 -0.32 4.91 12.40
CA GLY A 254 -1.35 5.02 11.38
C GLY A 254 -1.26 3.99 10.25
N THR A 255 -0.29 3.08 10.31
CA THR A 255 -0.26 1.87 9.46
C THR A 255 -0.54 0.61 10.28
N LEU A 256 -1.08 -0.39 9.60
CA LEU A 256 -1.24 -1.74 10.12
C LEU A 256 -0.01 -2.56 9.78
N TRP A 257 0.40 -3.41 10.71
CA TRP A 257 1.36 -4.49 10.50
C TRP A 257 0.63 -5.82 10.60
N LEU A 258 0.78 -6.66 9.58
CA LEU A 258 0.36 -8.06 9.63
C LEU A 258 1.59 -8.94 9.52
N GLU A 259 1.67 -9.91 10.41
CA GLU A 259 2.61 -11.02 10.35
C GLU A 259 1.83 -12.33 10.29
N ALA A 260 2.14 -13.16 9.30
CA ALA A 260 1.53 -14.45 9.13
C ALA A 260 2.56 -15.49 8.68
N LEU A 261 2.23 -16.76 8.88
CA LEU A 261 3.00 -17.89 8.37
C LEU A 261 2.14 -18.74 7.42
N ARG A 262 2.80 -19.46 6.52
CA ARG A 262 2.19 -20.51 5.73
C ARG A 262 2.14 -21.81 6.54
N PRO A 263 0.94 -22.33 6.88
CA PRO A 263 0.84 -23.63 7.55
C PRO A 263 1.25 -24.78 6.60
N THR A 264 1.51 -25.97 7.15
CA THR A 264 1.85 -27.19 6.36
C THR A 264 0.74 -27.56 5.37
N THR A 265 -0.52 -27.32 5.73
CA THR A 265 -1.68 -27.56 4.88
C THR A 265 -2.51 -26.30 4.82
N PRO A 266 -2.20 -25.36 3.91
CA PRO A 266 -2.98 -24.14 3.76
C PRO A 266 -4.35 -24.47 3.18
N VAL A 267 -5.39 -23.83 3.73
CA VAL A 267 -6.77 -23.97 3.27
C VAL A 267 -7.28 -22.59 2.87
N SER A 268 -7.39 -22.35 1.55
CA SER A 268 -8.11 -21.17 1.06
C SER A 268 -9.61 -21.39 1.25
N GLN A 269 -10.29 -20.34 1.70
CA GLN A 269 -11.72 -20.35 2.01
C GLN A 269 -12.34 -19.00 1.64
N PRO A 270 -13.66 -18.91 1.43
CA PRO A 270 -14.31 -17.62 1.25
C PRO A 270 -14.03 -16.68 2.42
N VAL A 271 -13.91 -15.38 2.13
CA VAL A 271 -13.77 -14.36 3.19
C VAL A 271 -14.99 -14.45 4.11
N ALA A 272 -14.74 -14.56 5.42
CA ALA A 272 -15.80 -14.62 6.42
C ALA A 272 -16.60 -13.30 6.48
N PRO A 273 -17.89 -13.33 6.85
CA PRO A 273 -18.64 -12.11 7.09
C PRO A 273 -18.02 -11.35 8.27
N ALA A 274 -18.09 -10.02 8.22
CA ALA A 274 -17.80 -9.19 9.37
C ALA A 274 -18.92 -9.32 10.40
N ALA A 275 -18.56 -9.31 11.68
CA ALA A 275 -19.54 -9.17 12.75
C ALA A 275 -20.26 -7.82 12.62
N GLN A 276 -21.52 -7.76 13.04
CA GLN A 276 -22.33 -6.54 12.93
C GLN A 276 -21.64 -5.33 13.61
N GLN A 277 -21.03 -5.54 14.77
CA GLN A 277 -20.27 -4.49 15.47
C GLN A 277 -19.09 -3.95 14.65
N GLN A 278 -18.43 -4.78 13.83
CA GLN A 278 -17.33 -4.35 12.97
C GLN A 278 -17.85 -3.50 11.80
N VAL A 279 -18.99 -3.88 11.21
CA VAL A 279 -19.67 -3.05 10.19
C VAL A 279 -20.06 -1.69 10.78
N GLU A 280 -20.66 -1.69 11.96
CA GLU A 280 -21.06 -0.48 12.68
C GLU A 280 -19.87 0.40 13.05
N ALA A 281 -18.76 -0.18 13.50
CA ALA A 281 -17.54 0.56 13.81
C ALA A 281 -16.98 1.29 12.58
N VAL A 282 -16.94 0.61 11.42
CA VAL A 282 -16.52 1.23 10.15
C VAL A 282 -17.52 2.31 9.73
N ASP A 283 -18.82 2.07 9.83
CA ASP A 283 -19.85 3.06 9.46
C ASP A 283 -19.82 4.30 10.37
N GLN A 284 -19.59 4.12 11.67
CA GLN A 284 -19.38 5.22 12.62
C GLN A 284 -18.11 6.01 12.29
N TRP A 285 -17.01 5.31 11.99
CA TRP A 285 -15.77 5.94 11.58
C TRP A 285 -15.94 6.80 10.32
N ILE A 286 -16.50 6.22 9.25
CA ILE A 286 -16.82 6.92 8.00
C ILE A 286 -17.64 8.18 8.28
N SER A 287 -18.62 8.10 9.18
CA SER A 287 -19.49 9.24 9.50
C SER A 287 -18.75 10.38 10.23
N ARG A 288 -17.73 10.06 11.05
CA ARG A 288 -16.92 11.05 11.78
C ARG A 288 -15.94 11.82 10.89
N VAL A 289 -15.49 11.24 9.78
CA VAL A 289 -14.52 11.86 8.86
C VAL A 289 -15.01 13.21 8.31
N GLY A 290 -16.32 13.49 8.31
CA GLY A 290 -16.86 14.83 8.02
C GLY A 290 -16.68 15.26 6.56
N TRP A 291 -17.04 14.36 5.65
CA TRP A 291 -16.96 14.54 4.20
C TRP A 291 -17.66 15.81 3.71
N GLY A 292 -16.98 16.67 2.96
CA GLY A 292 -17.66 17.90 2.54
C GLY A 292 -16.92 18.82 1.58
N TYR A 293 -17.50 20.00 1.42
CA TYR A 293 -17.08 21.00 0.43
C TYR A 293 -15.61 21.44 0.57
N ARG A 294 -15.07 21.45 1.80
CA ARG A 294 -13.65 21.77 2.07
C ARG A 294 -12.68 20.86 1.30
N ASP A 295 -13.03 19.61 1.04
CA ASP A 295 -12.17 18.67 0.30
C ASP A 295 -12.12 18.99 -1.17
N ARG A 296 -13.29 19.29 -1.73
CA ARG A 296 -13.41 19.70 -3.13
C ARG A 296 -12.61 20.97 -3.39
N ILE A 297 -12.67 21.95 -2.48
CA ILE A 297 -11.83 23.15 -2.58
C ILE A 297 -10.34 22.80 -2.50
N LYS A 298 -9.91 22.01 -1.51
CA LYS A 298 -8.49 21.62 -1.37
C LYS A 298 -7.97 20.90 -2.62
N ALA A 299 -8.76 20.00 -3.20
CA ALA A 299 -8.42 19.30 -4.44
C ALA A 299 -8.30 20.28 -5.62
N LEU A 300 -9.26 21.19 -5.77
CA LEU A 300 -9.23 22.22 -6.81
C LEU A 300 -8.00 23.13 -6.69
N LEU A 301 -7.72 23.64 -5.49
CA LEU A 301 -6.56 24.50 -5.22
C LEU A 301 -5.25 23.76 -5.53
N LYS A 302 -5.14 22.48 -5.16
CA LYS A 302 -4.00 21.64 -5.50
C LYS A 302 -3.86 21.49 -7.02
N ALA A 303 -4.94 21.20 -7.73
CA ALA A 303 -4.93 21.08 -9.19
C ALA A 303 -4.48 22.37 -9.87
N MET A 304 -4.98 23.54 -9.41
CA MET A 304 -4.54 24.85 -9.88
C MET A 304 -3.06 25.09 -9.62
N ALA A 305 -2.57 24.76 -8.42
CA ALA A 305 -1.15 24.87 -8.08
C ALA A 305 -0.26 23.96 -8.94
N MET A 306 -0.68 22.71 -9.19
CA MET A 306 0.04 21.80 -10.09
C MET A 306 0.10 22.32 -11.54
N ARG A 307 -0.95 23.00 -12.00
CA ARG A 307 -0.99 23.63 -13.34
C ARG A 307 -0.06 24.85 -13.43
N GLY A 308 -0.05 25.71 -12.41
CA GLY A 308 0.73 26.94 -12.43
C GLY A 308 2.22 26.75 -12.11
N LEU A 309 2.54 25.89 -11.13
CA LEU A 309 3.91 25.73 -10.60
C LEU A 309 4.60 24.47 -11.11
N GLY A 310 3.86 23.53 -11.69
CA GLY A 310 4.34 22.19 -12.00
C GLY A 310 4.51 21.31 -10.75
N PRO A 311 4.61 19.97 -10.93
CA PRO A 311 4.70 19.04 -9.82
C PRO A 311 6.01 19.15 -9.02
N GLY A 312 7.14 19.45 -9.67
CA GLY A 312 8.43 19.53 -8.99
C GLY A 312 8.51 20.62 -7.91
N LEU A 313 8.18 21.86 -8.29
CA LEU A 313 8.23 23.01 -7.38
C LEU A 313 7.17 22.91 -6.27
N LEU A 314 5.96 22.46 -6.62
CA LEU A 314 4.92 22.21 -5.63
C LEU A 314 5.33 21.12 -4.63
N GLY A 315 5.99 20.06 -5.11
CA GLY A 315 6.54 19.00 -4.28
C GLY A 315 7.56 19.50 -3.28
N GLU A 316 8.56 20.29 -3.70
CA GLU A 316 9.52 20.91 -2.78
C GLU A 316 8.84 21.78 -1.71
N TRP A 317 7.88 22.61 -2.11
CA TRP A 317 7.14 23.45 -1.16
C TRP A 317 6.38 22.62 -0.13
N GLN A 318 5.75 21.51 -0.56
CA GLN A 318 5.09 20.56 0.34
C GLN A 318 6.08 19.93 1.32
N ARG A 319 7.24 19.44 0.84
CA ARG A 319 8.30 18.87 1.68
C ARG A 319 8.81 19.87 2.72
N TRP A 320 9.12 21.09 2.29
CA TRP A 320 9.56 22.17 3.18
C TRP A 320 8.52 22.48 4.27
N ARG A 321 7.24 22.58 3.90
CA ARG A 321 6.16 22.84 4.85
C ARG A 321 6.01 21.71 5.88
N GLN A 322 6.15 20.45 5.46
CA GLN A 322 6.09 19.31 6.35
C GLN A 322 7.29 19.28 7.31
N HIS A 323 8.51 19.48 6.79
CA HIS A 323 9.71 19.57 7.60
C HIS A 323 9.58 20.66 8.68
N ARG A 324 9.09 21.84 8.31
CA ARG A 324 8.82 22.92 9.28
C ARG A 324 7.83 22.55 10.39
N ARG A 325 6.77 21.80 10.06
CA ARG A 325 5.80 21.33 11.06
C ARG A 325 6.46 20.35 12.03
N HIS A 326 7.21 19.40 11.49
CA HIS A 326 7.95 18.43 12.28
C HIS A 326 8.93 19.11 13.26
N CYS A 327 9.73 20.08 12.79
CA CYS A 327 10.62 20.85 13.67
C CYS A 327 9.85 21.62 14.76
N ALA A 328 8.68 22.17 14.43
CA ALA A 328 7.86 22.90 15.40
C ALA A 328 7.21 21.96 16.45
N GLU A 329 6.86 20.74 16.07
CA GLU A 329 6.35 19.70 16.99
C GLU A 329 7.45 19.16 17.89
N GLN A 330 8.66 18.95 17.36
CA GLN A 330 9.83 18.56 18.15
C GLN A 330 10.22 19.65 19.16
N ALA A 331 10.18 20.92 18.78
CA ALA A 331 10.49 22.03 19.68
C ALA A 331 9.46 22.23 20.81
N ARG A 332 8.31 21.54 20.77
CA ARG A 332 7.26 21.58 21.80
C ARG A 332 7.32 20.39 22.77
N ARG A 333 8.18 19.40 22.51
CA ARG A 333 8.40 18.22 23.35
C ARG A 333 9.63 18.41 24.22
#